data_AF-A0A0C9VKV8-F1
#
_entry.id   AF-A0A0C9VKV8-F1
#
_cell.length_a   1.000
_cell.length_b   1.000
_cell.length_c   1.000
_cell.angle_alpha   90.00
_cell.angle_beta   90.00
_cell.angle_gamma   90.00
#
_symmetry.space_group_name_H-M   'P 1'
#
loop_
_entity.id
_entity.type
_entity.pdbx_description
1 polymer ?
#
loop_
_entity_poly.entity_id
_entity_poly.type
_entity_poly.pdbx_seq_one_letter_code
_entity_poly.pdbx_strand_id
1 'polypeptide(L)'
;MSSEELAELKVDNTPLPYSIKISAQDIYNVVRRKAKHETILAPEIGESVKLWMERLWGTRWSTLYELTPGEEGRGGYTLAFVSPWQKKLIGEYADTVCLDSTHNTCKGMDKEKVFLNTVLT
;
A
#
# COMPACT_ATOMS: atom_id res chain seq x y z
N MET A 1 -24.26 -32.49 -2.57
CA MET A 1 -23.71 -33.02 -3.82
C MET A 1 -22.58 -33.97 -3.45
N SER A 2 -22.76 -35.26 -3.70
CA SER A 2 -21.73 -36.29 -3.48
C SER A 2 -20.74 -36.30 -4.66
N SER A 3 -19.58 -36.93 -4.47
CA SER A 3 -18.57 -37.08 -5.53
C SER A 3 -19.05 -37.90 -6.73
N GLU A 4 -20.00 -38.81 -6.49
CA GLU A 4 -20.60 -39.66 -7.51
C GLU A 4 -21.54 -38.86 -8.42
N GLU A 5 -22.32 -37.93 -7.85
CA GLU A 5 -23.21 -37.03 -8.60
C GLU A 5 -22.42 -36.06 -9.51
N LEU A 6 -21.19 -35.69 -9.14
CA LEU A 6 -20.32 -34.83 -9.96
C LEU A 6 -19.69 -35.59 -11.14
N ALA A 7 -19.46 -36.89 -11.01
CA ALA A 7 -18.83 -37.72 -12.05
C ALA A 7 -19.78 -38.06 -13.21
N GLU A 8 -21.09 -38.04 -12.96
CA GLU A 8 -22.13 -38.29 -13.96
C GLU A 8 -22.50 -37.03 -14.79
N LEU A 9 -22.01 -35.85 -14.39
CA LEU A 9 -22.15 -34.64 -15.19
C LEU A 9 -21.36 -34.78 -16.49
N LYS A 10 -22.06 -35.13 -17.58
CA LYS A 10 -21.56 -34.93 -18.94
C LYS A 10 -21.51 -33.44 -19.22
N VAL A 11 -20.45 -32.79 -18.74
CA VAL A 11 -20.13 -31.42 -19.11
C VAL A 11 -19.64 -31.48 -20.55
N ASP A 12 -20.57 -31.35 -21.50
CA ASP A 12 -20.19 -30.83 -22.81
C ASP A 12 -19.47 -29.52 -22.53
N ASN A 13 -18.19 -29.44 -22.92
CA ASN A 13 -17.33 -28.26 -22.83
C ASN A 13 -17.87 -27.15 -23.76
N THR A 14 -19.12 -26.75 -23.55
CA THR A 14 -19.66 -25.52 -24.09
C THR A 14 -18.77 -24.41 -23.54
N PRO A 15 -18.14 -23.61 -24.41
CA PRO A 15 -17.30 -22.54 -23.94
C PRO A 15 -18.15 -21.65 -23.05
N LEU A 16 -17.76 -21.55 -21.76
CA LEU A 16 -18.45 -20.67 -20.83
C LEU A 16 -18.62 -19.29 -21.48
N PRO A 17 -19.82 -18.68 -21.42
CA PRO A 17 -20.03 -17.34 -21.92
C PRO A 17 -18.94 -16.40 -21.41
N TYR A 18 -18.40 -15.55 -22.27
CA TYR A 18 -17.35 -14.61 -21.87
C TYR A 18 -17.78 -13.71 -20.71
N SER A 19 -19.08 -13.46 -20.56
CA SER A 19 -19.66 -12.70 -19.45
C SER A 19 -19.46 -13.32 -18.06
N ILE A 20 -19.19 -14.62 -17.96
CA ILE A 20 -18.91 -15.31 -16.68
C ILE A 20 -17.44 -15.72 -16.54
N LYS A 21 -16.62 -15.50 -17.58
CA LYS A 21 -15.18 -15.73 -17.52
C LYS A 21 -14.50 -14.55 -16.83
N ILE A 22 -14.18 -14.72 -15.56
CA ILE A 22 -13.36 -13.76 -14.82
C ILE A 22 -11.89 -14.15 -15.00
N SER A 23 -11.11 -13.29 -15.66
CA SER A 23 -9.67 -13.50 -15.75
C SER A 23 -8.95 -12.98 -14.50
N ALA A 24 -7.74 -13.48 -14.25
CA ALA A 24 -6.88 -12.92 -13.21
C ALA A 24 -6.64 -11.41 -13.40
N GLN A 25 -6.61 -10.95 -14.67
CA GLN A 25 -6.45 -9.53 -15.00
C GLN A 25 -7.67 -8.70 -14.59
N ASP A 26 -8.88 -9.26 -14.73
CA ASP A 26 -10.11 -8.58 -14.29
C ASP A 26 -10.13 -8.40 -12.78
N ILE A 27 -9.75 -9.45 -12.04
CA ILE A 27 -9.60 -9.41 -10.58
C ILE A 27 -8.58 -8.34 -10.19
N TYR A 28 -7.39 -8.37 -10.80
CA TYR A 28 -6.35 -7.37 -10.55
C TYR A 28 -6.85 -5.95 -10.80
N ASN A 29 -7.51 -5.72 -11.94
CA ASN A 29 -8.02 -4.39 -12.30
C ASN A 29 -9.11 -3.90 -11.35
N VAL A 30 -9.99 -4.78 -10.87
CA VAL A 30 -11.02 -4.45 -9.88
C VAL A 30 -10.38 -4.10 -8.54
N VAL A 31 -9.47 -4.93 -8.04
CA VAL A 31 -8.74 -4.69 -6.77
C VAL A 31 -7.97 -3.37 -6.86
N ARG A 32 -7.25 -3.14 -7.96
CA ARG A 32 -6.48 -1.91 -8.18
C ARG A 32 -7.39 -0.67 -8.22
N ARG A 33 -8.54 -0.74 -8.88
CA ARG A 33 -9.51 0.38 -8.92
C ARG A 33 -10.07 0.67 -7.53
N LYS A 34 -10.45 -0.37 -6.78
CA LYS A 34 -10.93 -0.23 -5.41
C LYS A 34 -9.87 0.40 -4.52
N ALA A 35 -8.65 -0.15 -4.53
CA ALA A 35 -7.53 0.39 -3.76
C ALA A 35 -7.30 1.87 -4.11
N LYS A 36 -7.20 2.21 -5.41
CA LYS A 36 -7.02 3.61 -5.84
C LYS A 36 -8.12 4.54 -5.31
N HIS A 37 -9.37 4.10 -5.36
CA HIS A 37 -10.51 4.90 -4.88
C HIS A 37 -10.50 5.09 -3.37
N GLU A 38 -10.07 4.08 -2.61
CA GLU A 38 -10.01 4.12 -1.15
C GLU A 38 -8.76 4.82 -0.61
N THR A 39 -7.66 4.80 -1.36
CA THR A 39 -6.36 5.33 -0.91
C THR A 39 -6.05 6.73 -1.40
N ILE A 40 -6.67 7.24 -2.47
CA ILE A 40 -6.43 8.61 -2.94
C ILE A 40 -7.42 9.56 -2.28
N LEU A 41 -6.89 10.51 -1.49
CA LEU A 41 -7.69 11.52 -0.79
C LEU A 41 -7.84 12.83 -1.57
N ALA A 42 -6.92 13.10 -2.52
CA ALA A 42 -6.97 14.27 -3.39
C ALA A 42 -6.41 13.93 -4.79
N PRO A 43 -6.80 14.66 -5.86
CA PRO A 43 -6.29 14.40 -7.22
C PRO A 43 -4.77 14.54 -7.35
N GLU A 44 -4.17 15.44 -6.58
CA GLU A 44 -2.73 15.68 -6.54
C GLU A 44 -2.09 14.77 -5.48
N ILE A 45 -0.98 14.11 -5.81
CA ILE A 45 -0.38 13.08 -4.94
C ILE A 45 0.19 13.72 -3.67
N GLY A 46 0.87 14.86 -3.79
CA GLY A 46 1.43 15.59 -2.65
C GLY A 46 0.34 16.01 -1.67
N GLU A 47 -0.75 16.60 -2.16
CA GLU A 47 -1.94 16.90 -1.36
C GLU A 47 -2.54 15.63 -0.72
N SER A 48 -2.70 14.55 -1.49
CA SER A 48 -3.24 13.29 -0.95
C SER A 48 -2.37 12.71 0.16
N VAL A 49 -1.04 12.82 0.06
CA VAL A 49 -0.09 12.40 1.10
C VAL A 49 -0.27 13.27 2.35
N LYS A 50 -0.34 14.60 2.21
CA LYS A 50 -0.55 15.51 3.34
C LYS A 50 -1.85 15.19 4.10
N LEU A 51 -2.95 15.00 3.37
CA LEU A 51 -4.24 14.61 3.97
C LEU A 51 -4.16 13.27 4.72
N TRP A 52 -3.37 12.32 4.24
CA TRP A 52 -3.13 11.08 4.96
C TRP A 52 -2.35 11.30 6.24
N MET A 53 -1.30 12.12 6.21
CA MET A 53 -0.49 12.42 7.40
C MET A 53 -1.32 13.11 8.48
N GLU A 54 -2.21 14.04 8.10
CA GLU A 54 -3.17 14.68 9.01
C GLU A 54 -4.17 13.69 9.59
N ARG A 55 -4.73 12.80 8.75
CA ARG A 55 -5.68 11.77 9.20
C ARG A 55 -5.04 10.77 10.16
N LEU A 56 -3.82 10.34 9.87
CA LEU A 56 -3.05 9.44 10.72
C LEU A 56 -2.71 10.12 12.05
N TRP A 57 -2.26 11.38 12.01
CA TRP A 57 -2.03 12.17 13.22
C TRP A 57 -3.29 12.28 14.08
N GLY A 58 -4.44 12.59 13.48
CA GLY A 58 -5.74 12.66 14.16
C GLY A 58 -6.19 11.33 14.80
N THR A 59 -5.66 10.19 14.33
CA THR A 59 -5.90 8.85 14.90
C THR A 59 -4.80 8.39 15.87
N ARG A 60 -3.97 9.32 16.36
CA ARG A 60 -2.87 9.11 17.32
C ARG A 60 -1.67 8.34 16.76
N TRP A 61 -1.53 8.23 15.44
CA TRP A 61 -0.28 7.74 14.87
C TRP A 61 0.80 8.80 15.03
N SER A 62 2.04 8.36 15.25
CA SER A 62 3.20 9.25 15.12
C SER A 62 3.52 9.35 13.62
N THR A 63 3.68 10.55 13.09
CA THR A 63 3.91 10.79 11.67
C THR A 63 5.08 11.76 11.46
N LEU A 64 5.79 11.64 10.34
CA LEU A 64 6.92 12.49 9.93
C LEU A 64 6.81 12.74 8.42
N TYR A 65 6.84 14.01 8.00
CA TYR A 65 6.92 14.40 6.60
C TYR A 65 7.92 15.53 6.44
N GLU A 66 9.12 15.22 6.00
CA GLU A 66 10.25 16.16 5.92
C GLU A 66 11.03 15.98 4.62
N LEU A 67 11.80 17.00 4.23
CA LEU A 67 12.76 16.87 3.13
C LEU A 67 13.85 15.88 3.52
N THR A 68 14.22 15.00 2.60
CA THR A 68 15.28 14.02 2.85
C THR A 68 16.63 14.72 2.79
N PRO A 69 17.44 14.67 3.87
CA PRO A 69 18.77 15.25 3.87
C PRO A 69 19.63 14.67 2.73
N GLY A 70 20.28 15.54 1.96
CA GLY A 70 21.11 15.16 0.81
C GLY A 70 20.36 14.97 -0.52
N GLU A 71 19.02 15.08 -0.52
CA GLU A 71 18.19 15.01 -1.74
C GLU A 71 17.49 16.36 -2.05
N GLU A 72 17.95 17.47 -1.45
CA GLU A 72 17.33 18.79 -1.58
C GLU A 72 17.27 19.24 -3.04
N GLY A 73 18.34 18.99 -3.81
CA GLY A 73 18.41 19.34 -5.23
C GLY A 73 17.46 18.56 -6.14
N ARG A 74 16.82 17.50 -5.62
CA ARG A 74 15.86 16.65 -6.35
C ARG A 74 14.46 16.71 -5.76
N GLY A 75 14.25 17.50 -4.69
CA GLY A 75 12.97 17.56 -3.98
C GLY A 75 12.62 16.25 -3.27
N GLY A 76 13.61 15.44 -2.90
CA GLY A 76 13.37 14.19 -2.18
C GLY A 76 12.79 14.45 -0.80
N TYR A 77 11.83 13.63 -0.40
CA TYR A 77 11.19 13.71 0.92
C TYR A 77 11.11 12.34 1.58
N THR A 78 11.06 12.36 2.92
CA THR A 78 10.88 11.19 3.77
C THR A 78 9.51 11.24 4.40
N LEU A 79 8.79 10.13 4.26
CA LEU A 79 7.56 9.85 5.00
C LEU A 79 7.85 8.78 6.02
N ALA A 80 7.39 8.99 7.25
CA ALA A 80 7.44 7.99 8.30
C ALA A 80 6.13 8.00 9.09
N PHE A 81 5.65 6.85 9.49
CA PHE A 81 4.48 6.75 10.34
C PHE A 81 4.53 5.48 11.20
N VAL A 82 4.09 5.60 12.45
CA VAL A 82 4.07 4.53 13.44
C VAL A 82 2.72 4.52 14.13
N SER A 83 2.04 3.38 14.07
CA SER A 83 0.80 3.18 14.81
C SER A 83 1.07 3.06 16.32
N PRO A 84 0.09 3.35 17.19
CA PRO A 84 0.28 3.25 18.63
C PRO A 84 0.78 1.88 19.13
N TRP A 85 0.30 0.79 18.51
CA TRP A 85 0.72 -0.56 18.90
C TRP A 85 2.14 -0.87 18.45
N GLN A 86 2.54 -0.44 17.25
CA GLN A 86 3.93 -0.55 16.80
C GLN A 86 4.81 0.22 17.76
N LYS A 87 4.49 1.47 18.07
CA LYS A 87 5.28 2.31 19.00
C LYS A 87 5.47 1.65 20.35
N LYS A 88 4.44 0.99 20.88
CA LYS A 88 4.51 0.22 22.12
C LYS A 88 5.43 -0.99 21.98
N LEU A 89 5.19 -1.84 20.97
CA LEU A 89 5.99 -3.04 20.71
C LEU A 89 7.46 -2.68 20.62
N ILE A 90 7.74 -1.69 19.79
CA ILE A 90 9.05 -1.14 19.59
C ILE A 90 9.73 -0.76 20.93
N GLY A 91 9.08 0.08 21.75
CA GLY A 91 9.63 0.49 23.05
C GLY A 91 9.73 -0.64 24.09
N GLU A 92 9.11 -1.79 23.84
CA GLU A 92 9.27 -2.99 24.67
C GLU A 92 10.51 -3.81 24.30
N TYR A 93 10.93 -3.80 23.02
CA TYR A 93 11.95 -4.71 22.49
C TYR A 93 13.20 -4.02 21.94
N ALA A 94 13.20 -2.70 21.79
CA ALA A 94 14.32 -1.94 21.23
C ALA A 94 14.51 -0.60 21.95
N ASP A 95 15.78 -0.27 22.21
CA ASP A 95 16.21 1.05 22.70
C ASP A 95 16.72 1.96 21.56
N THR A 96 16.86 1.38 20.37
CA THR A 96 17.40 2.04 19.18
C THR A 96 16.91 1.34 17.95
N VAL A 97 16.56 2.12 16.94
CA VAL A 97 16.18 1.58 15.64
C VAL A 97 16.96 2.22 14.51
N CYS A 98 17.41 1.35 13.62
CA CYS A 98 18.06 1.73 12.37
C CYS A 98 17.06 1.69 11.20
N LEU A 99 17.11 2.74 10.39
CA LEU A 99 16.39 2.84 9.12
C LEU A 99 17.27 2.22 8.03
N ASP A 100 16.94 1.02 7.57
CA ASP A 100 17.58 0.42 6.39
C ASP A 100 16.64 0.52 5.18
N SER A 101 16.97 1.42 4.26
CA SER A 101 16.30 1.51 2.95
C SER A 101 17.12 0.72 1.93
N THR A 102 16.84 -0.57 1.80
CA THR A 102 17.57 -1.42 0.84
C THR A 102 17.18 -1.17 -0.61
N HIS A 103 15.98 -0.63 -0.90
CA HIS A 103 15.48 -0.46 -2.28
C HIS A 103 14.51 0.73 -2.48
N ASN A 104 14.57 1.36 -3.68
CA ASN A 104 13.55 2.32 -4.13
C ASN A 104 12.19 1.62 -4.18
N THR A 105 11.30 1.94 -3.25
CA THR A 105 10.00 1.25 -3.16
C THR A 105 8.97 1.88 -4.08
N CYS A 106 9.03 3.21 -4.25
CA CYS A 106 8.04 3.97 -5.02
C CYS A 106 8.70 5.08 -5.86
N LYS A 107 7.94 5.63 -6.82
CA LYS A 107 8.25 6.90 -7.48
C LYS A 107 7.25 7.94 -7.02
N GLY A 108 7.73 9.12 -6.66
CA GLY A 108 6.88 10.25 -6.33
C GLY A 108 6.33 10.94 -7.57
N MET A 109 5.69 12.09 -7.37
CA MET A 109 4.88 12.74 -8.39
C MET A 109 5.70 13.20 -9.61
N ASP A 110 6.93 13.65 -9.37
CA ASP A 110 7.90 14.11 -10.36
C ASP A 110 8.91 13.01 -10.73
N LYS A 111 8.57 11.75 -10.44
CA LYS A 111 9.44 10.56 -10.61
C LYS A 111 10.67 10.58 -9.70
N GLU A 112 10.65 11.38 -8.64
CA GLU A 112 11.61 11.34 -7.55
C GLU A 112 11.59 9.96 -6.87
N LYS A 113 12.73 9.58 -6.30
CA LYS A 113 12.83 8.33 -5.55
C LYS A 113 12.10 8.52 -4.23
N VAL A 114 11.15 7.64 -3.94
CA VAL A 114 10.46 7.60 -2.66
C VAL A 114 10.90 6.34 -1.93
N PHE A 115 11.39 6.55 -0.71
CA PHE A 115 11.88 5.48 0.15
C PHE A 115 10.80 5.15 1.18
N LEU A 116 10.36 3.90 1.20
CA LEU A 116 9.48 3.41 2.27
C LEU A 116 10.36 3.08 3.48
N ASN A 117 10.35 3.96 4.47
CA ASN A 117 11.10 3.76 5.71
C ASN A 117 10.19 3.08 6.74
N THR A 118 10.59 1.91 7.23
CA THR A 118 9.90 1.29 8.37
C THR A 118 10.50 1.86 9.64
N VAL A 119 9.69 2.62 10.37
CA VAL A 119 10.07 3.12 11.68
C VAL A 119 9.87 2.02 12.70
N LEU A 120 10.96 1.61 13.29
CA LEU A 120 10.98 1.14 14.67
C LEU A 120 11.60 2.34 15.49
N THR A 121 11.39 2.45 16.80
CA THR A 121 12.06 3.34 17.78
C THR A 121 12.95 2.57 18.74
#